data_AF-A0A920J391-F1
#
_entry.id   AF-A0A920J391-F1
#
_cell.length_a   1.000
_cell.length_b   1.000
_cell.length_c   1.000
_cell.angle_alpha   90.00
_cell.angle_beta   90.00
_cell.angle_gamma   90.00
#
_symmetry.space_group_name_H-M   'P 1'
#
loop_
_entity.id
_entity.type
_entity.pdbx_description
1 polymer ?
#
loop_
_entity_poly.entity_id
_entity_poly.type
_entity_poly.pdbx_seq_one_letter_code
_entity_poly.pdbx_strand_id
1 'polypeptide(L)' 'MAPLGGILAAGNRVMIKPSEISSSTSDVIKTMFEEYFDEAEIAVFVGDPKVGAAFSSFHLII' A
#
# COMPACT_ATOMS: atom_id res chain seq x y z
N MET A 1 -7.49 -13.40 -3.27
CA MET A 1 -8.08 -12.11 -2.84
C MET A 1 -8.07 -11.94 -1.31
N ALA A 2 -7.06 -12.47 -0.60
CA ALA A 2 -7.18 -12.83 0.82
C ALA A 2 -6.65 -11.80 1.86
N PRO A 3 -5.47 -11.16 1.69
CA PRO A 3 -4.92 -10.35 2.79
C PRO A 3 -5.58 -8.97 2.93
N LEU A 4 -5.77 -8.23 1.84
CA LEU A 4 -6.29 -6.85 1.92
C LEU A 4 -7.77 -6.79 2.31
N GLY A 5 -8.61 -7.66 1.74
CA GLY A 5 -10.03 -7.71 2.10
C GLY A 5 -10.24 -8.08 3.57
N GLY A 6 -9.45 -9.02 4.10
CA GLY A 6 -9.55 -9.43 5.49
C GLY A 6 -9.12 -8.35 6.48
N ILE A 7 -7.99 -7.67 6.22
CA ILE A 7 -7.47 -6.66 7.14
C ILE A 7 -8.37 -5.40 7.19
N LEU A 8 -8.96 -5.03 6.05
CA LEU A 8 -9.94 -3.93 5.96
C LEU A 8 -11.26 -4.31 6.64
N ALA A 9 -11.76 -5.54 6.44
CA ALA A 9 -12.96 -6.02 7.12
C ALA A 9 -12.81 -6.06 8.66
N ALA A 10 -11.58 -6.24 9.15
CA ALA A 10 -11.24 -6.15 10.57
C ALA A 10 -11.11 -4.70 11.09
N GLY A 11 -11.36 -3.68 10.25
CA GLY A 11 -11.37 -2.27 10.65
C GLY A 11 -9.98 -1.62 10.76
N ASN A 12 -8.95 -2.22 10.15
CA ASN A 12 -7.60 -1.68 10.19
C ASN A 12 -7.34 -0.70 9.05
N ARG A 13 -6.35 0.16 9.28
CA ARG A 13 -5.74 1.04 8.28
C ARG A 13 -4.56 0.32 7.63
N VAL A 14 -4.29 0.60 6.35
CA VAL A 14 -3.32 -0.18 5.58
C VAL A 14 -2.32 0.70 4.86
N MET A 15 -1.05 0.29 4.89
CA MET A 15 -0.04 0.78 3.97
C MET A 15 0.33 -0.34 2.99
N ILE A 16 0.43 -0.02 1.70
CA ILE A 16 0.73 -0.98 0.63
C ILE A 16 2.00 -0.55 -0.11
N LYS A 17 2.99 -1.42 -0.20
CA LYS A 17 4.16 -1.26 -1.09
C LYS A 17 4.13 -2.33 -2.19
N PRO A 18 3.57 -2.04 -3.38
CA PRO A 18 3.55 -2.99 -4.48
C PRO A 18 4.94 -3.16 -5.13
N SER A 19 5.13 -4.22 -5.91
CA SER A 19 6.40 -4.55 -6.55
C SER A 19 6.86 -3.47 -7.53
N GLU A 20 8.16 -3.15 -7.51
CA GLU A 20 8.80 -2.27 -8.49
C GLU A 20 8.97 -2.88 -9.88
N ILE A 21 8.92 -4.22 -9.99
CA ILE A 21 9.13 -4.94 -11.25
C ILE A 21 7.95 -4.72 -12.21
N SER A 22 6.73 -4.62 -11.65
CA SER A 22 5.49 -4.44 -12.39
C SER A 22 4.96 -3.00 -12.25
N SER A 23 5.74 -2.02 -12.70
CA SER A 23 5.47 -0.58 -12.48
C SER A 23 4.09 -0.14 -12.95
N SER A 24 3.67 -0.49 -14.17
CA SER A 24 2.35 -0.10 -14.70
C SER A 24 1.20 -0.64 -13.86
N THR A 25 1.34 -1.85 -13.29
CA THR A 25 0.32 -2.41 -12.38
C THR A 25 0.31 -1.66 -11.05
N SER A 26 1.48 -1.31 -10.52
CA SER A 26 1.63 -0.55 -9.28
C SER A 26 1.01 0.85 -9.39
N ASP A 27 1.15 1.51 -10.55
CA ASP A 27 0.55 2.83 -10.81
C ASP A 27 -0.98 2.76 -10.87
N VAL A 28 -1.53 1.72 -11.50
CA VAL A 28 -2.99 1.48 -11.51
C VAL A 28 -3.51 1.21 -10.11
N ILE A 29 -2.82 0.37 -9.32
CA ILE A 29 -3.18 0.11 -7.92
C ILE A 29 -3.21 1.41 -7.12
N LYS A 30 -2.16 2.24 -7.24
CA LYS A 30 -2.09 3.53 -6.56
C LYS A 30 -3.26 4.43 -6.93
N THR A 31 -3.49 4.61 -8.24
CA THR A 31 -4.57 5.46 -8.75
C THR A 31 -5.93 5.00 -8.25
N MET A 32 -6.21 3.69 -8.30
CA MET A 32 -7.50 3.15 -7.84
C MET A 32 -7.71 3.37 -6.34
N PHE A 33 -6.70 3.15 -5.49
CA PHE A 33 -6.87 3.33 -4.05
C PHE A 33 -6.99 4.81 -3.67
N GLU A 34 -6.24 5.71 -4.32
CA GLU A 34 -6.36 7.16 -4.12
C GLU A 34 -7.71 7.72 -4.61
N GLU A 35 -8.38 7.07 -5.56
CA GLU A 35 -9.71 7.48 -6.03
C GLU A 35 -10.83 7.09 -5.06
N TYR A 36 -10.73 5.92 -4.41
CA TYR A 36 -11.83 5.35 -3.63
C TYR A 36 -11.66 5.40 -2.12
N PHE A 37 -10.46 5.68 -1.61
CA PHE A 37 -10.17 5.70 -0.17
C PHE A 37 -9.42 6.96 0.23
N ASP A 38 -9.65 7.42 1.47
CA ASP A 38 -8.80 8.45 2.06
C ASP A 38 -7.40 7.88 2.32
N GLU A 39 -6.35 8.69 2.12
CA GLU A 39 -4.97 8.29 2.38
C GLU A 39 -4.76 7.82 3.84
N ALA A 40 -5.55 8.36 4.77
CA ALA A 40 -5.58 7.90 6.14
C ALA A 40 -6.05 6.44 6.25
N GLU A 41 -6.96 5.97 5.41
CA GLU A 41 -7.44 4.59 5.42
C GLU A 41 -6.50 3.63 4.69
N ILE A 42 -6.08 4.02 3.47
CA ILE A 42 -5.18 3.24 2.63
C ILE A 42 -4.14 4.15 1.97
N ALA A 43 -2.86 3.95 2.31
CA ALA A 43 -1.74 4.64 1.67
C ALA A 43 -0.93 3.69 0.78
N VAL A 44 -0.63 4.09 -0.46
CA VAL A 44 0.13 3.28 -1.43
C VAL A 44 1.47 3.91 -1.76
N PHE A 45 2.55 3.18 -1.48
CA PHE A 45 3.93 3.62 -1.68
C PHE A 45 4.56 2.87 -2.86
N VAL A 46 4.61 3.52 -4.02
CA VAL A 46 5.30 3.01 -5.21
C VAL A 46 6.74 3.52 -5.23
N GLY A 47 7.68 2.66 -5.56
CA GLY A 47 9.08 3.05 -5.72
C GLY A 47 10.03 1.87 -5.80
N ASP A 48 11.30 2.20 -6.03
CA ASP A 48 12.39 1.25 -6.24
C ASP A 48 12.78 0.47 -4.96
N PRO A 49 13.84 -0.35 -4.98
CA PRO A 49 14.30 -1.06 -3.79
C PRO A 49 14.65 -0.16 -2.59
N LYS A 50 15.05 1.10 -2.80
CA LYS A 50 15.32 2.03 -1.70
C LYS A 50 14.03 2.40 -0.96
N VAL A 51 12.96 2.65 -1.71
CA VAL A 51 11.62 2.85 -1.12
C VAL A 51 11.17 1.58 -0.40
N GLY A 52 11.42 0.40 -0.96
CA GLY A 52 11.13 -0.87 -0.29
C GLY A 52 11.87 -1.06 1.04
N ALA A 53 13.15 -0.71 1.10
CA ALA A 53 13.95 -0.77 2.32
C ALA A 53 13.49 0.25 3.37
N ALA A 54 13.16 1.48 2.95
CA ALA A 54 12.59 2.48 3.84
C ALA A 54 11.23 2.00 4.40
N PHE A 55 10.37 1.49 3.53
CA PHE A 55 9.05 0.98 3.88
C PHE A 55 9.11 -0.12 4.95
N SER A 56 10.01 -1.09 4.78
CA SER A 56 10.15 -2.21 5.73
C SER A 56 10.80 -1.80 7.05
N SER A 57 11.56 -0.70 7.07
CA SER A 57 12.17 -0.16 8.29
C SER A 57 11.23 0.72 9.12
N PHE A 58 10.05 1.08 8.60
CA PHE A 58 9.07 1.82 9.39
C PHE A 58 8.67 1.01 10.62
N HIS A 59 8.85 1.62 11.79
CA HIS A 59 8.23 1.11 13.00
C HIS A 59 6.75 1.47 12.92
N LEU A 60 5.87 0.46 12.89
CA LEU A 60 4.44 0.67 13.01
C LEU A 60 4.19 1.26 14.42
N ILE A 61 4.07 2.59 14.50
CA ILE A 61 3.49 3.25 15.66
C ILE A 61 2.01 3.36 15.33
N ILE A 62 1.25 2.36 15.77
CA ILE A 62 -0.21 2.42 15.86
C ILE A 62 -0.61 3.17 17.13
#